data_AF-A0A352F5N0-F1
#
_entry.id   AF-A0A352F5N0-F1
#
_cell.length_a   1.000
_cell.length_b   1.000
_cell.length_c   1.000
_cell.angle_alpha   90.00
_cell.angle_beta   90.00
_cell.angle_gamma   90.00
#
_symmetry.space_group_name_H-M   'P 1'
#
loop_
_entity.id
_entity.type
_entity.pdbx_description
1 polymer ?
#
loop_
_entity_poly.entity_id
_entity_poly.type
_entity_poly.pdbx_seq_one_letter_code
_entity_poly.pdbx_strand_id
1 'polypeptide(L)'
;MKINSQKSKAKFFFAVFGLLSLLFAICSHSAEAQTNTFPASGNVGIGTTSPNAKLVIASGNVGLGSNDIETWSGATSVLESLNTSLFFGQSTDLHLVSNAYNNSGWKYKSTGVAANYYLYNGMHAWRVAPSGTADTALTWIEAMSISNSGNVGIGTTSPVAKLDVRQAGNAGAVATLLTSYGANEDTFIRGGTSAAVVHIGDLASTTSKLLLMENGGNVGIGTASPSSSYKLDVNGAVNASGNISSTGNITASGSISAKYQDVAEWVESSQYLSAGTVVVLDKTKSNQVIASSHAYDTRVAGVISARPGITLGESGESKVLVATTGRVKVRVDAANGPIEVGDLLVTSDIAGVAKKSEPLLLGGVPIHRPGTLIGKALEPVTQGQGREILVLLSLQ
;
A
#
# COMPACT_ATOMS: atom_id res chain seq x y z
N MET A 1 -5.34 -128.96 9.58
CA MET A 1 -4.18 -128.04 9.75
C MET A 1 -4.34 -126.84 8.81
N LYS A 2 -5.05 -125.76 9.20
CA LYS A 2 -5.09 -124.48 8.44
C LYS A 2 -5.64 -123.27 9.23
N ILE A 3 -5.66 -123.32 10.56
CA ILE A 3 -6.17 -122.24 11.43
C ILE A 3 -5.17 -121.08 11.62
N ASN A 4 -3.88 -121.27 11.25
CA ASN A 4 -2.84 -120.25 11.46
C ASN A 4 -2.73 -119.15 10.39
N SER A 5 -3.45 -119.22 9.27
CA SER A 5 -3.34 -118.22 8.18
C SER A 5 -4.16 -116.94 8.44
N GLN A 6 -5.33 -117.05 9.08
CA GLN A 6 -6.25 -115.91 9.29
C GLN A 6 -5.75 -114.92 10.38
N LYS A 7 -5.09 -115.43 11.44
CA LYS A 7 -4.51 -114.57 12.49
C LYS A 7 -3.31 -113.74 12.00
N SER A 8 -2.56 -114.22 11.02
CA SER A 8 -1.45 -113.48 10.39
C SER A 8 -1.95 -112.33 9.51
N LYS A 9 -3.03 -112.56 8.73
CA LYS A 9 -3.64 -111.52 7.87
C LYS A 9 -4.29 -110.40 8.69
N ALA A 10 -4.98 -110.72 9.79
CA ALA A 10 -5.57 -109.71 10.66
C ALA A 10 -4.53 -108.83 11.37
N LYS A 11 -3.39 -109.41 11.80
CA LYS A 11 -2.27 -108.66 12.38
C LYS A 11 -1.57 -107.76 11.35
N PHE A 12 -1.42 -108.23 10.10
CA PHE A 12 -0.88 -107.42 9.01
C PHE A 12 -1.84 -106.28 8.63
N PHE A 13 -3.15 -106.53 8.62
CA PHE A 13 -4.15 -105.50 8.32
C PHE A 13 -4.20 -104.40 9.40
N PHE A 14 -4.15 -104.78 10.68
CA PHE A 14 -4.10 -103.81 11.79
C PHE A 14 -2.78 -103.03 11.84
N ALA A 15 -1.64 -103.67 11.52
CA ALA A 15 -0.35 -102.99 11.46
C ALA A 15 -0.29 -101.98 10.30
N VAL A 16 -0.84 -102.33 9.12
CA VAL A 16 -0.89 -101.42 7.96
C VAL A 16 -1.88 -100.28 8.20
N PHE A 17 -3.05 -100.52 8.80
CA PHE A 17 -4.00 -99.45 9.12
C PHE A 17 -3.49 -98.55 10.26
N GLY A 18 -2.84 -99.13 11.26
CA GLY A 18 -2.18 -98.39 12.35
C GLY A 18 -1.05 -97.50 11.81
N LEU A 19 -0.17 -98.04 10.96
CA LEU A 19 0.93 -97.29 10.35
C LEU A 19 0.42 -96.20 9.37
N LEU A 20 -0.67 -96.46 8.64
CA LEU A 20 -1.29 -95.47 7.75
C LEU A 20 -2.01 -94.34 8.52
N SER A 21 -2.65 -94.68 9.65
CA SER A 21 -3.25 -93.68 10.56
C SER A 21 -2.19 -92.84 11.28
N LEU A 22 -1.04 -93.43 11.60
CA LEU A 22 0.11 -92.70 12.14
C LEU A 22 0.77 -91.83 11.06
N LEU A 23 0.86 -92.31 9.81
CA LEU A 23 1.32 -91.50 8.67
C LEU A 23 0.41 -90.28 8.40
N PHE A 24 -0.91 -90.44 8.54
CA PHE A 24 -1.86 -89.32 8.43
C PHE A 24 -1.81 -88.36 9.64
N ALA A 25 -1.47 -88.86 10.83
CA ALA A 25 -1.33 -88.05 12.04
C ALA A 25 0.00 -87.27 12.12
N ILE A 26 1.07 -87.77 11.47
CA ILE A 26 2.40 -87.12 11.43
C ILE A 26 2.60 -86.31 10.15
N CYS A 27 1.77 -86.49 9.12
CA CYS A 27 1.72 -85.58 7.99
C CYS A 27 1.03 -84.27 8.42
N SER A 28 1.75 -83.49 9.22
CA SER A 28 1.53 -82.05 9.36
C SER A 28 1.53 -81.49 7.96
N HIS A 29 0.34 -81.38 7.36
CA HIS A 29 0.18 -80.47 6.25
C HIS A 29 0.47 -79.12 6.87
N SER A 30 1.66 -78.58 6.58
CA SER A 30 1.80 -77.13 6.50
C SER A 30 0.81 -76.69 5.44
N ALA A 31 -0.45 -76.52 5.83
CA ALA A 31 -1.34 -75.65 5.10
C ALA A 31 -0.63 -74.30 5.18
N GLU A 32 0.02 -73.92 4.08
CA GLU A 32 0.45 -72.54 3.84
C GLU A 32 -0.81 -71.69 4.07
N ALA A 33 -0.96 -71.19 5.28
CA ALA A 33 -2.12 -70.39 5.65
C ALA A 33 -1.93 -69.07 4.91
N GLN A 34 -2.68 -68.87 3.83
CA GLN A 34 -3.13 -67.52 3.56
C GLN A 34 -3.81 -67.04 4.85
N THR A 35 -3.31 -65.98 5.47
CA THR A 35 -3.87 -65.35 6.69
C THR A 35 -5.24 -64.69 6.45
N ASN A 36 -5.89 -65.04 5.34
CA ASN A 36 -7.18 -64.54 4.91
C ASN A 36 -8.28 -65.39 5.54
N THR A 37 -9.18 -64.78 6.30
CA THR A 37 -10.31 -65.46 6.94
C THR A 37 -11.60 -65.12 6.20
N PHE A 38 -12.34 -66.15 5.76
CA PHE A 38 -13.68 -66.03 5.17
C PHE A 38 -14.73 -66.64 6.12
N PRO A 39 -15.08 -65.97 7.24
CA PRO A 39 -16.08 -66.48 8.19
C PRO A 39 -17.47 -66.62 7.58
N ALA A 40 -18.31 -67.46 8.17
CA ALA A 40 -19.72 -67.68 7.78
C ALA A 40 -20.60 -66.41 7.84
N SER A 41 -20.10 -65.32 8.45
CA SER A 41 -20.74 -64.00 8.40
C SER A 41 -20.71 -63.35 7.01
N GLY A 42 -19.96 -63.92 6.06
CA GLY A 42 -19.81 -63.39 4.69
C GLY A 42 -18.98 -62.12 4.63
N ASN A 43 -18.12 -61.91 5.63
CA ASN A 43 -17.13 -60.85 5.68
C ASN A 43 -15.76 -61.42 5.29
N VAL A 44 -14.86 -60.58 4.78
CA VAL A 44 -13.49 -60.98 4.40
C VAL A 44 -12.50 -60.28 5.32
N GLY A 45 -11.65 -61.03 6.00
CA GLY A 45 -10.56 -60.51 6.84
C GLY A 45 -9.20 -60.81 6.22
N ILE A 46 -8.35 -59.80 6.02
CA ILE A 46 -6.94 -59.98 5.62
C ILE A 46 -6.07 -59.54 6.80
N GLY A 47 -5.31 -60.48 7.39
CA GLY A 47 -4.52 -60.22 8.59
C GLY A 47 -5.31 -60.12 9.90
N THR A 48 -6.63 -60.37 9.89
CA THR A 48 -7.46 -60.51 11.11
C THR A 48 -8.45 -61.67 10.96
N THR A 49 -8.68 -62.38 12.06
CA THR A 49 -9.65 -63.49 12.16
C THR A 49 -11.04 -63.02 12.60
N SER A 50 -11.18 -61.74 12.98
CA SER A 50 -12.45 -61.16 13.47
C SER A 50 -12.84 -59.91 12.67
N PRO A 51 -13.13 -60.02 11.35
CA PRO A 51 -13.56 -58.88 10.55
C PRO A 51 -14.96 -58.40 10.98
N ASN A 52 -15.05 -57.18 11.51
CA ASN A 52 -16.29 -56.55 11.96
C ASN A 52 -17.05 -55.77 10.85
N ALA A 53 -16.50 -55.72 9.64
CA ALA A 53 -17.13 -55.17 8.43
C ALA A 53 -16.95 -56.15 7.25
N LYS A 54 -17.64 -55.90 6.13
CA LYS A 54 -17.65 -56.79 4.95
C LYS A 54 -16.26 -57.07 4.39
N LEU A 55 -15.33 -56.13 4.50
CA LEU A 55 -13.90 -56.32 4.23
C LEU A 55 -13.11 -55.57 5.32
N VAL A 56 -12.24 -56.26 6.05
CA VAL A 56 -11.35 -55.66 7.06
C VAL A 56 -9.92 -56.12 6.81
N ILE A 57 -8.99 -55.17 6.79
CA ILE A 57 -7.56 -55.42 6.61
C ILE A 57 -6.87 -54.88 7.86
N ALA A 58 -6.30 -55.77 8.66
CA ALA A 58 -5.90 -55.47 10.04
C ALA A 58 -4.59 -54.68 10.14
N SER A 59 -3.71 -54.91 9.17
CA SER A 59 -2.37 -54.33 9.09
C SER A 59 -1.79 -54.61 7.70
N GLY A 60 -0.83 -53.81 7.28
CA GLY A 60 -0.11 -53.99 6.03
C GLY A 60 -0.73 -53.22 4.87
N ASN A 61 -0.02 -53.23 3.75
CA ASN A 61 -0.40 -52.48 2.56
C ASN A 61 -1.44 -53.25 1.74
N VAL A 62 -2.39 -52.53 1.15
CA VAL A 62 -3.45 -53.10 0.32
C VAL A 62 -3.13 -52.80 -1.14
N GLY A 63 -2.75 -53.82 -1.90
CA GLY A 63 -2.50 -53.69 -3.34
C GLY A 63 -3.78 -53.76 -4.17
N LEU A 64 -3.99 -52.79 -5.06
CA LEU A 64 -5.04 -52.83 -6.09
C LEU A 64 -4.39 -53.00 -7.47
N GLY A 65 -4.52 -54.20 -8.04
CA GLY A 65 -4.05 -54.52 -9.39
C GLY A 65 -2.54 -54.75 -9.54
N SER A 66 -1.81 -54.89 -8.43
CA SER A 66 -0.36 -55.09 -8.35
C SER A 66 0.04 -56.21 -7.40
N ASN A 67 1.16 -56.87 -7.71
CA ASN A 67 1.91 -57.69 -6.76
C ASN A 67 3.22 -57.02 -6.28
N ASP A 68 3.59 -55.88 -6.88
CA ASP A 68 4.71 -55.03 -6.49
C ASP A 68 4.17 -53.93 -5.57
N ILE A 69 4.32 -54.12 -4.27
CA ILE A 69 3.82 -53.26 -3.20
C ILE A 69 5.04 -52.91 -2.34
N GLU A 70 5.40 -51.64 -2.29
CA GLU A 70 6.63 -51.21 -1.63
C GLU A 70 6.53 -51.34 -0.10
N THR A 71 7.66 -51.63 0.55
CA THR A 71 7.73 -51.68 2.03
C THR A 71 8.04 -50.29 2.57
N TRP A 72 7.07 -49.66 3.24
CA TRP A 72 7.24 -48.35 3.85
C TRP A 72 7.87 -48.47 5.25
N SER A 73 8.72 -47.52 5.63
CA SER A 73 9.29 -47.47 6.99
C SER A 73 8.27 -46.88 7.98
N GLY A 74 8.19 -47.44 9.18
CA GLY A 74 7.26 -47.03 10.23
C GLY A 74 5.91 -47.77 10.22
N ALA A 75 5.08 -47.55 11.24
CA ALA A 75 3.79 -48.22 11.43
C ALA A 75 2.66 -47.60 10.56
N THR A 76 2.91 -47.43 9.26
CA THR A 76 1.92 -46.92 8.30
C THR A 76 1.30 -48.07 7.51
N SER A 77 0.00 -47.97 7.19
CA SER A 77 -0.69 -48.88 6.28
C SER A 77 -1.29 -48.04 5.16
N VAL A 78 -1.01 -48.41 3.91
CA VAL A 78 -1.43 -47.65 2.73
C VAL A 78 -2.28 -48.51 1.79
N LEU A 79 -3.17 -47.86 1.04
CA LEU A 79 -3.82 -48.44 -0.13
C LEU A 79 -2.96 -48.10 -1.34
N GLU A 80 -2.24 -49.08 -1.87
CA GLU A 80 -1.28 -48.96 -2.97
C GLU A 80 -1.84 -49.59 -4.23
N SER A 81 -1.53 -49.04 -5.39
CA SER A 81 -1.99 -49.55 -6.68
C SER A 81 -0.94 -49.19 -7.71
N LEU A 82 -0.64 -50.10 -8.64
CA LEU A 82 0.46 -49.91 -9.60
C LEU A 82 0.43 -48.55 -10.29
N ASN A 83 -0.77 -48.04 -10.59
CA ASN A 83 -0.98 -46.75 -11.29
C ASN A 83 -2.34 -46.09 -10.91
N THR A 84 -2.79 -46.37 -9.68
CA THR A 84 -3.84 -45.78 -8.83
C THR A 84 -5.34 -45.78 -9.30
N SER A 85 -6.30 -46.03 -8.37
CA SER A 85 -7.76 -45.72 -8.47
C SER A 85 -8.38 -45.21 -7.13
N LEU A 86 -9.39 -44.32 -7.20
CA LEU A 86 -9.97 -43.45 -6.12
C LEU A 86 -9.04 -42.32 -5.66
N PHE A 87 -7.78 -42.70 -5.54
CA PHE A 87 -6.54 -42.01 -5.84
C PHE A 87 -6.22 -42.52 -7.24
N PHE A 88 -6.43 -41.85 -8.38
CA PHE A 88 -5.88 -42.37 -9.66
C PHE A 88 -4.76 -41.46 -10.15
N GLY A 89 -3.80 -42.02 -10.90
CA GLY A 89 -2.51 -41.39 -11.04
C GLY A 89 -1.52 -42.24 -11.83
N GLN A 90 -1.10 -41.70 -12.98
CA GLN A 90 -0.03 -42.20 -13.80
C GLN A 90 1.29 -41.54 -13.35
N SER A 91 2.22 -42.33 -12.80
CA SER A 91 3.54 -41.89 -12.32
C SER A 91 3.57 -41.27 -10.91
N THR A 92 3.28 -39.97 -10.73
CA THR A 92 3.49 -39.24 -9.44
C THR A 92 2.29 -38.38 -9.02
N ASP A 93 1.15 -38.56 -9.68
CA ASP A 93 -0.10 -37.85 -9.42
C ASP A 93 -1.02 -38.59 -8.44
N LEU A 94 -1.78 -37.80 -7.70
CA LEU A 94 -2.88 -38.26 -6.86
C LEU A 94 -4.08 -37.38 -7.17
N HIS A 95 -5.14 -37.95 -7.75
CA HIS A 95 -6.39 -37.25 -8.02
C HIS A 95 -7.54 -37.64 -7.08
N LEU A 96 -8.21 -36.64 -6.50
CA LEU A 96 -9.57 -36.72 -5.95
C LEU A 96 -10.53 -36.09 -6.96
N VAL A 97 -11.46 -36.87 -7.51
CA VAL A 97 -12.30 -36.46 -8.64
C VAL A 97 -13.78 -36.66 -8.36
N SER A 98 -14.59 -35.67 -8.74
CA SER A 98 -16.04 -35.77 -8.85
C SER A 98 -16.49 -35.68 -10.31
N ASN A 99 -17.48 -36.50 -10.67
CA ASN A 99 -18.15 -36.52 -11.97
C ASN A 99 -17.23 -36.60 -13.22
N ALA A 100 -16.04 -37.19 -13.10
CA ALA A 100 -15.15 -37.39 -14.24
C ALA A 100 -14.41 -38.72 -14.17
N TYR A 101 -13.97 -39.19 -15.33
CA TYR A 101 -13.10 -40.35 -15.49
C TYR A 101 -12.13 -40.14 -16.66
N ASN A 102 -11.03 -40.89 -16.71
CA ASN A 102 -10.06 -40.82 -17.82
C ASN A 102 -10.10 -42.12 -18.63
N ASN A 103 -10.40 -41.99 -19.93
CA ASN A 103 -10.35 -43.08 -20.91
C ASN A 103 -9.83 -42.51 -22.24
N SER A 104 -8.51 -42.57 -22.42
CA SER A 104 -7.78 -41.87 -23.50
C SER A 104 -8.11 -40.37 -23.55
N GLY A 105 -8.30 -39.76 -22.38
CA GLY A 105 -8.77 -38.39 -22.21
C GLY A 105 -9.82 -38.28 -21.12
N TRP A 106 -9.94 -37.07 -20.55
CA TRP A 106 -10.92 -36.78 -19.51
C TRP A 106 -12.33 -36.69 -20.08
N LYS A 107 -13.28 -37.34 -19.40
CA LYS A 107 -14.69 -37.37 -19.78
C LYS A 107 -15.59 -37.22 -18.55
N TYR A 108 -16.80 -36.73 -18.75
CA TYR A 108 -17.81 -36.66 -17.68
C TYR A 108 -18.39 -38.04 -17.38
N LYS A 109 -18.55 -38.37 -16.10
CA LYS A 109 -19.19 -39.62 -15.68
C LYS A 109 -20.72 -39.56 -15.76
N SER A 110 -21.30 -38.38 -15.60
CA SER A 110 -22.72 -38.07 -15.67
C SER A 110 -22.92 -36.61 -16.09
N THR A 111 -24.13 -36.24 -16.51
CA THR A 111 -24.44 -34.85 -16.89
C THR A 111 -24.37 -33.93 -15.67
N GLY A 112 -23.50 -32.92 -15.70
CA GLY A 112 -23.28 -31.98 -14.61
C GLY A 112 -21.88 -31.39 -14.60
N VAL A 113 -21.58 -30.60 -13.57
CA VAL A 113 -20.24 -30.04 -13.33
C VAL A 113 -19.27 -31.11 -12.83
N ALA A 114 -17.97 -30.84 -12.94
CA ALA A 114 -16.93 -31.72 -12.41
C ALA A 114 -15.88 -30.92 -11.65
N ALA A 115 -15.24 -31.57 -10.67
CA ALA A 115 -14.17 -30.99 -9.88
C ALA A 115 -13.05 -32.01 -9.66
N ASN A 116 -11.83 -31.50 -9.57
CA ASN A 116 -10.66 -32.30 -9.29
C ASN A 116 -9.70 -31.55 -8.37
N TYR A 117 -9.37 -32.14 -7.23
CA TYR A 117 -8.14 -31.79 -6.52
C TYR A 117 -7.09 -32.83 -6.89
N TYR A 118 -5.88 -32.40 -7.23
CA TYR A 118 -4.82 -33.34 -7.48
C TYR A 118 -3.46 -32.85 -7.01
N LEU A 119 -2.59 -33.81 -6.69
CA LEU A 119 -1.18 -33.60 -6.49
C LEU A 119 -0.44 -34.11 -7.71
N TYR A 120 0.68 -33.49 -8.08
CA TYR A 120 1.54 -33.94 -9.16
C TYR A 120 2.94 -33.38 -8.98
N ASN A 121 3.97 -34.24 -8.95
CA ASN A 121 5.36 -33.83 -8.77
C ASN A 121 5.58 -32.81 -7.62
N GLY A 122 4.88 -33.01 -6.50
CA GLY A 122 4.94 -32.15 -5.31
C GLY A 122 4.12 -30.85 -5.40
N MET A 123 3.43 -30.59 -6.51
CA MET A 123 2.46 -29.50 -6.64
C MET A 123 1.08 -29.93 -6.13
N HIS A 124 0.31 -29.00 -5.57
CA HIS A 124 -1.12 -29.14 -5.29
C HIS A 124 -1.90 -28.33 -6.32
N ALA A 125 -3.01 -28.84 -6.84
CA ALA A 125 -3.83 -28.06 -7.74
C ALA A 125 -5.32 -28.40 -7.64
N TRP A 126 -6.13 -27.36 -7.78
CA TRP A 126 -7.59 -27.38 -7.70
C TRP A 126 -8.14 -26.99 -9.06
N ARG A 127 -8.87 -27.92 -9.66
CA ARG A 127 -9.45 -27.82 -11.00
C ARG A 127 -10.96 -27.93 -10.95
N VAL A 128 -11.62 -27.19 -11.82
CA VAL A 128 -13.06 -27.24 -12.04
C VAL A 128 -13.35 -27.40 -13.52
N ALA A 129 -14.52 -27.92 -13.85
CA ALA A 129 -15.04 -27.97 -15.20
C ALA A 129 -16.52 -27.50 -15.17
N PRO A 130 -16.97 -26.72 -16.17
CA PRO A 130 -18.38 -26.35 -16.30
C PRO A 130 -19.26 -27.60 -16.52
N SER A 131 -20.58 -27.43 -16.60
CA SER A 131 -21.45 -28.59 -16.83
C SER A 131 -21.23 -29.21 -18.21
N GLY A 132 -21.08 -30.53 -18.27
CA GLY A 132 -21.04 -31.31 -19.52
C GLY A 132 -22.03 -32.46 -19.53
N THR A 133 -22.09 -33.20 -20.64
CA THR A 133 -22.95 -34.40 -20.79
C THR A 133 -22.14 -35.65 -20.48
N ALA A 134 -22.78 -36.70 -19.95
CA ALA A 134 -22.13 -37.99 -19.73
C ALA A 134 -21.34 -38.47 -20.96
N ASP A 135 -20.15 -39.02 -20.74
CA ASP A 135 -19.23 -39.60 -21.73
C ASP A 135 -18.64 -38.63 -22.78
N THR A 136 -18.95 -37.34 -22.71
CA THR A 136 -18.31 -36.33 -23.56
C THR A 136 -16.97 -35.88 -22.99
N ALA A 137 -16.08 -35.35 -23.84
CA ALA A 137 -14.80 -34.80 -23.43
C ALA A 137 -14.94 -33.68 -22.37
N LEU A 138 -14.01 -33.65 -21.44
CA LEU A 138 -13.91 -32.70 -20.33
C LEU A 138 -12.58 -31.96 -20.40
N THR A 139 -12.63 -30.63 -20.25
CA THR A 139 -11.44 -29.77 -20.16
C THR A 139 -11.38 -29.16 -18.77
N TRP A 140 -10.26 -29.37 -18.07
CA TRP A 140 -10.04 -28.80 -16.74
C TRP A 140 -9.63 -27.33 -16.81
N ILE A 141 -10.20 -26.52 -15.93
CA ILE A 141 -9.76 -25.16 -15.62
C ILE A 141 -9.04 -25.23 -14.27
N GLU A 142 -7.73 -24.91 -14.24
CA GLU A 142 -7.00 -24.79 -12.98
C GLU A 142 -7.36 -23.47 -12.29
N ALA A 143 -8.08 -23.56 -11.17
CA ALA A 143 -8.53 -22.42 -10.40
C ALA A 143 -7.44 -21.92 -9.45
N MET A 144 -6.71 -22.84 -8.82
CA MET A 144 -5.62 -22.55 -7.88
C MET A 144 -4.56 -23.66 -7.96
N SER A 145 -3.30 -23.33 -7.72
CA SER A 145 -2.23 -24.29 -7.47
C SER A 145 -1.31 -23.81 -6.34
N ILE A 146 -0.62 -24.76 -5.70
CA ILE A 146 0.54 -24.51 -4.85
C ILE A 146 1.71 -25.24 -5.49
N SER A 147 2.69 -24.50 -6.00
CA SER A 147 3.89 -25.09 -6.62
C SER A 147 4.69 -25.92 -5.61
N ASN A 148 5.57 -26.77 -6.13
CA ASN A 148 6.54 -27.49 -5.29
C ASN A 148 7.57 -26.58 -4.59
N SER A 149 7.61 -25.28 -4.94
CA SER A 149 8.36 -24.24 -4.22
C SER A 149 7.55 -23.54 -3.12
N GLY A 150 6.31 -23.98 -2.88
CA GLY A 150 5.41 -23.46 -1.85
C GLY A 150 4.77 -22.12 -2.19
N ASN A 151 4.68 -21.76 -3.47
CA ASN A 151 4.02 -20.54 -3.93
C ASN A 151 2.58 -20.84 -4.36
N VAL A 152 1.63 -19.98 -3.99
CA VAL A 152 0.22 -20.11 -4.37
C VAL A 152 -0.04 -19.37 -5.68
N GLY A 153 -0.51 -20.08 -6.70
CA GLY A 153 -1.00 -19.52 -7.96
C GLY A 153 -2.53 -19.51 -8.01
N ILE A 154 -3.15 -18.44 -8.50
CA ILE A 154 -4.58 -18.40 -8.87
C ILE A 154 -4.63 -17.90 -10.32
N GLY A 155 -5.14 -18.72 -11.25
CA GLY A 155 -5.11 -18.41 -12.69
C GLY A 155 -3.73 -18.46 -13.35
N THR A 156 -2.72 -19.05 -12.69
CA THR A 156 -1.38 -19.35 -13.24
C THR A 156 -0.88 -20.69 -12.68
N THR A 157 -0.25 -21.49 -13.53
CA THR A 157 0.40 -22.77 -13.17
C THR A 157 1.88 -22.60 -12.80
N SER A 158 2.41 -21.38 -12.91
CA SER A 158 3.83 -21.07 -12.68
C SER A 158 3.95 -19.81 -11.82
N PRO A 159 3.56 -19.87 -10.53
CA PRO A 159 3.60 -18.72 -9.63
C PRO A 159 5.04 -18.28 -9.34
N VAL A 160 5.36 -17.00 -9.59
CA VAL A 160 6.72 -16.44 -9.39
C VAL A 160 6.89 -15.73 -8.04
N ALA A 161 5.81 -15.56 -7.28
CA ALA A 161 5.79 -14.98 -5.94
C ALA A 161 5.00 -15.87 -4.97
N LYS A 162 5.10 -15.62 -3.66
CA LYS A 162 4.42 -16.44 -2.63
C LYS A 162 2.91 -16.56 -2.83
N LEU A 163 2.28 -15.51 -3.35
CA LEU A 163 0.93 -15.51 -3.88
C LEU A 163 0.97 -14.79 -5.23
N ASP A 164 0.61 -15.48 -6.32
CA ASP A 164 0.59 -14.98 -7.70
C ASP A 164 -0.81 -15.20 -8.28
N VAL A 165 -1.58 -14.12 -8.40
CA VAL A 165 -2.95 -14.15 -8.93
C VAL A 165 -2.94 -13.52 -10.31
N ARG A 166 -3.35 -14.26 -11.34
CA ARG A 166 -3.38 -13.81 -12.74
C ARG A 166 -4.74 -14.06 -13.38
N GLN A 167 -5.08 -13.23 -14.37
CA GLN A 167 -6.22 -13.49 -15.25
C GLN A 167 -5.74 -14.25 -16.49
N ALA A 168 -6.43 -15.33 -16.86
CA ALA A 168 -6.11 -16.08 -18.08
C ALA A 168 -6.22 -15.19 -19.33
N GLY A 169 -5.22 -15.23 -20.21
CA GLY A 169 -5.23 -14.55 -21.52
C GLY A 169 -4.63 -13.14 -21.55
N ASN A 170 -4.18 -12.57 -20.43
CA ASN A 170 -3.48 -11.29 -20.41
C ASN A 170 -2.07 -11.45 -19.82
N ALA A 171 -1.05 -11.37 -20.68
CA ALA A 171 0.37 -11.52 -20.33
C ALA A 171 0.94 -10.37 -19.44
N GLY A 172 0.09 -9.59 -18.76
CA GLY A 172 0.50 -8.41 -17.99
C GLY A 172 -0.37 -8.07 -16.77
N ALA A 173 -1.30 -8.93 -16.35
CA ALA A 173 -2.12 -8.68 -15.16
C ALA A 173 -1.61 -9.49 -13.97
N VAL A 174 -0.84 -8.83 -13.08
CA VAL A 174 -0.38 -9.35 -11.80
C VAL A 174 -1.31 -8.82 -10.70
N ALA A 175 -1.82 -9.75 -9.89
CA ALA A 175 -2.52 -9.57 -8.62
C ALA A 175 -3.47 -8.36 -8.55
N THR A 176 -4.66 -8.53 -9.12
CA THR A 176 -5.82 -7.73 -8.72
C THR A 176 -6.22 -8.12 -7.30
N LEU A 177 -5.74 -7.41 -6.28
CA LEU A 177 -6.39 -7.45 -4.97
C LEU A 177 -7.67 -6.59 -5.07
N LEU A 178 -8.76 -7.22 -5.52
CA LEU A 178 -10.09 -6.63 -5.54
C LEU A 178 -10.66 -6.76 -4.12
N THR A 179 -10.55 -5.71 -3.30
CA THR A 179 -11.34 -5.61 -2.07
C THR A 179 -12.72 -5.08 -2.43
N SER A 180 -13.69 -5.99 -2.59
CA SER A 180 -15.14 -5.77 -2.81
C SER A 180 -15.61 -5.39 -4.23
N TYR A 181 -16.84 -5.82 -4.57
CA TYR A 181 -17.61 -5.40 -5.74
C TYR A 181 -19.09 -5.22 -5.33
N GLY A 182 -19.48 -3.96 -5.18
CA GLY A 182 -20.73 -3.44 -5.73
C GLY A 182 -20.36 -2.50 -6.89
N ALA A 183 -21.28 -2.18 -7.79
CA ALA A 183 -20.98 -1.55 -9.09
C ALA A 183 -20.16 -0.23 -9.09
N ASN A 184 -19.87 0.38 -7.93
CA ASN A 184 -19.32 1.74 -7.81
C ASN A 184 -18.25 1.94 -6.70
N GLU A 185 -17.65 0.90 -6.11
CA GLU A 185 -16.74 1.06 -4.95
C GLU A 185 -15.47 0.19 -5.03
N ASP A 186 -14.55 0.54 -5.94
CA ASP A 186 -13.30 -0.22 -6.09
C ASP A 186 -12.09 0.56 -5.52
N THR A 187 -11.37 -0.07 -4.60
CA THR A 187 -9.95 0.24 -4.36
C THR A 187 -9.13 -0.75 -5.17
N PHE A 188 -8.34 -0.26 -6.11
CA PHE A 188 -7.58 -1.11 -7.01
C PHE A 188 -6.10 -0.75 -7.00
N ILE A 189 -5.28 -1.72 -6.57
CA ILE A 189 -3.82 -1.64 -6.64
C ILE A 189 -3.39 -2.66 -7.70
N ARG A 190 -2.85 -2.16 -8.82
CA ARG A 190 -2.31 -3.01 -9.89
C ARG A 190 -0.80 -2.89 -9.95
N GLY A 191 -0.11 -4.03 -9.92
CA GLY A 191 1.25 -4.14 -10.46
C GLY A 191 1.19 -4.60 -11.91
N GLY A 192 1.53 -3.75 -12.88
CA GLY A 192 1.69 -4.15 -14.28
C GLY A 192 3.16 -4.33 -14.66
N THR A 193 3.43 -4.98 -15.78
CA THR A 193 4.79 -5.15 -16.34
C THR A 193 5.42 -3.85 -16.86
N SER A 194 4.69 -2.73 -16.84
CA SER A 194 5.19 -1.41 -17.27
C SER A 194 4.92 -0.26 -16.27
N ALA A 195 4.09 -0.45 -15.24
CA ALA A 195 3.92 0.49 -14.12
C ALA A 195 3.01 -0.09 -13.03
N ALA A 196 3.24 0.29 -11.77
CA ALA A 196 2.29 0.09 -10.69
C ALA A 196 1.35 1.28 -10.62
N VAL A 197 0.05 1.03 -10.67
CA VAL A 197 -0.99 2.04 -10.60
C VAL A 197 -1.73 1.86 -9.29
N VAL A 198 -1.82 2.94 -8.53
CA VAL A 198 -2.72 3.03 -7.38
C VAL A 198 -3.89 3.89 -7.80
N HIS A 199 -5.04 3.25 -7.99
CA HIS A 199 -6.32 3.92 -8.18
C HIS A 199 -7.15 3.74 -6.91
N ILE A 200 -7.52 4.85 -6.29
CA ILE A 200 -8.47 4.87 -5.18
C ILE A 200 -9.65 5.72 -5.65
N GLY A 201 -10.70 5.05 -6.16
CA GLY A 201 -11.87 5.70 -6.72
C GLY A 201 -12.58 4.87 -7.79
N ASP A 202 -13.69 5.41 -8.29
CA ASP A 202 -14.55 4.79 -9.30
C ASP A 202 -13.88 4.80 -10.69
N LEU A 203 -13.65 3.62 -11.26
CA LEU A 203 -13.06 3.42 -12.59
C LEU A 203 -13.96 3.94 -13.73
N ALA A 204 -15.28 4.00 -13.51
CA ALA A 204 -16.27 4.46 -14.49
C ALA A 204 -16.53 5.98 -14.42
N SER A 205 -16.08 6.64 -13.35
CA SER A 205 -16.21 8.08 -13.17
C SER A 205 -14.95 8.81 -13.65
N THR A 206 -15.13 9.91 -14.37
CA THR A 206 -14.04 10.84 -14.74
C THR A 206 -13.45 11.58 -13.53
N THR A 207 -13.93 11.30 -12.32
CA THR A 207 -13.56 11.96 -11.06
C THR A 207 -12.86 10.98 -10.13
N SER A 208 -11.67 10.50 -10.54
CA SER A 208 -10.80 9.74 -9.63
C SER A 208 -10.50 10.60 -8.39
N LYS A 209 -10.77 10.05 -7.19
CA LYS A 209 -10.46 10.76 -5.93
C LYS A 209 -8.95 10.89 -5.73
N LEU A 210 -8.21 9.84 -6.06
CA LEU A 210 -6.75 9.84 -6.13
C LEU A 210 -6.28 8.94 -7.27
N LEU A 211 -5.46 9.49 -8.15
CA LEU A 211 -4.85 8.82 -9.29
C LEU A 211 -3.32 8.94 -9.20
N LEU A 212 -2.60 7.82 -9.24
CA LEU A 212 -1.16 7.81 -9.50
C LEU A 212 -0.91 7.29 -10.92
N MET A 213 -0.45 8.16 -11.83
CA MET A 213 -0.32 7.83 -13.25
C MET A 213 0.90 6.97 -13.60
N GLU A 214 0.69 6.14 -14.63
CA GLU A 214 1.58 5.11 -15.16
C GLU A 214 2.93 5.62 -15.70
N ASN A 215 2.98 6.78 -16.35
CA ASN A 215 4.17 7.28 -17.02
C ASN A 215 4.62 8.64 -16.45
N GLY A 216 5.63 8.60 -15.58
CA GLY A 216 6.24 9.80 -14.98
C GLY A 216 6.00 9.98 -13.47
N GLY A 217 5.14 9.16 -12.84
CA GLY A 217 4.90 9.22 -11.40
C GLY A 217 4.11 10.44 -10.94
N ASN A 218 3.26 10.99 -11.82
CA ASN A 218 2.43 12.15 -11.50
C ASN A 218 1.21 11.72 -10.66
N VAL A 219 0.82 12.55 -9.70
CA VAL A 219 -0.34 12.38 -8.84
C VAL A 219 -1.45 13.34 -9.30
N GLY A 220 -2.63 12.82 -9.61
CA GLY A 220 -3.85 13.58 -9.84
C GLY A 220 -4.80 13.49 -8.65
N ILE A 221 -5.31 14.63 -8.19
CA ILE A 221 -6.37 14.71 -7.17
C ILE A 221 -7.56 15.46 -7.78
N GLY A 222 -8.71 14.79 -7.89
CA GLY A 222 -9.89 15.35 -8.57
C GLY A 222 -9.76 15.44 -10.11
N THR A 223 -8.74 14.80 -10.69
CA THR A 223 -8.52 14.70 -12.14
C THR A 223 -8.02 13.31 -12.52
N ALA A 224 -8.57 12.75 -13.60
CA ALA A 224 -8.13 11.48 -14.19
C ALA A 224 -7.02 11.66 -15.24
N SER A 225 -6.60 12.89 -15.50
CA SER A 225 -5.59 13.22 -16.52
C SER A 225 -4.71 14.37 -16.05
N PRO A 226 -3.90 14.17 -14.98
CA PRO A 226 -2.95 15.19 -14.54
C PRO A 226 -1.97 15.54 -15.66
N SER A 227 -1.71 16.83 -15.85
CA SER A 227 -0.81 17.30 -16.90
C SER A 227 0.61 16.72 -16.74
N SER A 228 1.28 16.42 -17.85
CA SER A 228 2.69 16.00 -17.84
C SER A 228 3.64 17.08 -17.29
N SER A 229 3.19 18.33 -17.20
CA SER A 229 3.94 19.45 -16.66
C SER A 229 4.03 19.47 -15.12
N TYR A 230 3.14 18.75 -14.43
CA TYR A 230 3.06 18.78 -12.97
C TYR A 230 3.22 17.38 -12.39
N LYS A 231 4.06 17.24 -11.35
CA LYS A 231 4.14 15.99 -10.57
C LYS A 231 2.94 15.80 -9.65
N LEU A 232 2.29 16.89 -9.23
CA LEU A 232 1.05 16.89 -8.49
C LEU A 232 0.09 17.88 -9.17
N ASP A 233 -1.04 17.38 -9.65
CA ASP A 233 -2.09 18.18 -10.30
C ASP A 233 -3.38 18.02 -9.49
N VAL A 234 -3.87 19.13 -8.94
CA VAL A 234 -5.07 19.16 -8.10
C VAL A 234 -6.12 20.00 -8.80
N ASN A 235 -7.18 19.35 -9.27
CA ASN A 235 -8.36 20.04 -9.77
C ASN A 235 -9.31 20.35 -8.61
N GLY A 236 -9.01 21.43 -7.89
CA GLY A 236 -9.79 21.87 -6.73
C GLY A 236 -9.00 22.73 -5.75
N ALA A 237 -9.63 23.04 -4.60
CA ALA A 237 -8.97 23.79 -3.53
C ALA A 237 -8.01 22.89 -2.73
N VAL A 238 -6.84 23.44 -2.39
CA VAL A 238 -5.86 22.77 -1.51
C VAL A 238 -5.90 23.44 -0.13
N ASN A 239 -6.17 22.66 0.92
CA ASN A 239 -6.05 23.11 2.30
C ASN A 239 -4.74 22.58 2.90
N ALA A 240 -3.73 23.45 3.04
CA ALA A 240 -2.47 23.13 3.66
C ALA A 240 -2.42 23.67 5.10
N SER A 241 -2.38 22.79 6.10
CA SER A 241 -2.26 23.18 7.52
C SER A 241 -0.84 23.55 7.95
N GLY A 242 0.14 23.33 7.06
CA GLY A 242 1.55 23.65 7.27
C GLY A 242 2.08 24.64 6.22
N ASN A 243 3.40 24.82 6.20
CA ASN A 243 4.06 25.71 5.26
C ASN A 243 4.06 25.10 3.84
N ILE A 244 3.92 25.97 2.83
CA ILE A 244 4.18 25.63 1.42
C ILE A 244 5.59 26.13 1.08
N SER A 245 6.50 25.20 0.78
CA SER A 245 7.88 25.52 0.37
C SER A 245 8.05 25.18 -1.11
N SER A 246 8.50 26.16 -1.90
CA SER A 246 8.78 26.00 -3.33
C SER A 246 10.18 26.50 -3.65
N THR A 247 10.98 25.69 -4.35
CA THR A 247 12.27 26.11 -4.92
C THR A 247 12.11 26.83 -6.27
N GLY A 248 10.93 26.68 -6.89
CA GLY A 248 10.53 27.42 -8.09
C GLY A 248 9.55 28.54 -7.77
N ASN A 249 8.90 29.06 -8.80
CA ASN A 249 7.96 30.17 -8.68
C ASN A 249 6.64 29.75 -8.02
N ILE A 250 6.05 30.66 -7.25
CA ILE A 250 4.65 30.58 -6.81
C ILE A 250 3.85 31.58 -7.65
N THR A 251 2.89 31.08 -8.43
CA THR A 251 2.01 31.91 -9.27
C THR A 251 0.58 31.83 -8.76
N ALA A 252 -0.02 32.98 -8.49
CA ALA A 252 -1.44 33.11 -8.15
C ALA A 252 -2.13 33.96 -9.23
N SER A 253 -3.16 33.41 -9.87
CA SER A 253 -4.04 34.18 -10.77
C SER A 253 -5.06 35.04 -10.01
N GLY A 254 -5.29 34.72 -8.73
CA GLY A 254 -6.09 35.50 -7.79
C GLY A 254 -5.21 36.34 -6.84
N SER A 255 -5.73 36.60 -5.64
CA SER A 255 -5.05 37.43 -4.63
C SER A 255 -4.28 36.61 -3.60
N ILE A 256 -3.21 37.21 -3.05
CA ILE A 256 -2.52 36.73 -1.84
C ILE A 256 -3.12 37.45 -0.63
N SER A 257 -3.84 36.73 0.23
CA SER A 257 -4.42 37.28 1.46
C SER A 257 -3.47 37.06 2.64
N ALA A 258 -2.66 38.07 2.96
CA ALA A 258 -1.76 38.03 4.12
C ALA A 258 -2.47 38.47 5.42
N LYS A 259 -2.02 37.96 6.57
CA LYS A 259 -2.56 38.31 7.90
C LYS A 259 -2.26 39.77 8.27
N TYR A 260 -1.03 40.20 8.01
CA TYR A 260 -0.57 41.58 8.19
C TYR A 260 -0.47 42.26 6.83
N GLN A 261 -0.24 43.58 6.81
CA GLN A 261 -0.61 44.41 5.66
C GLN A 261 0.53 45.27 5.12
N ASP A 262 1.72 45.09 5.65
CA ASP A 262 2.94 45.72 5.23
C ASP A 262 3.82 44.76 4.44
N VAL A 263 4.61 45.35 3.56
CA VAL A 263 5.67 44.66 2.81
C VAL A 263 6.99 45.13 3.39
N ALA A 264 7.76 44.19 3.93
CA ALA A 264 9.07 44.47 4.52
C ALA A 264 10.16 43.64 3.87
N GLU A 265 11.34 44.24 3.76
CA GLU A 265 12.54 43.59 3.23
C GLU A 265 13.56 43.38 4.34
N TRP A 266 14.27 42.25 4.29
CA TRP A 266 15.45 42.02 5.12
C TRP A 266 16.61 42.90 4.67
N VAL A 267 16.95 43.90 5.47
CA VAL A 267 18.04 44.85 5.20
C VAL A 267 19.08 44.76 6.30
N GLU A 268 20.36 44.88 5.94
CA GLU A 268 21.48 44.86 6.89
C GLU A 268 21.45 46.08 7.83
N SER A 269 21.83 45.87 9.09
CA SER A 269 22.01 46.93 10.08
C SER A 269 23.14 46.55 11.04
N SER A 270 24.05 47.51 11.28
CA SER A 270 25.09 47.36 12.32
C SER A 270 24.60 47.73 13.72
N GLN A 271 23.32 48.07 13.87
CA GLN A 271 22.70 48.51 15.12
C GLN A 271 21.51 47.60 15.45
N TYR A 272 21.27 47.37 16.74
CA TYR A 272 20.02 46.78 17.17
C TYR A 272 18.88 47.79 16.99
N LEU A 273 17.92 47.46 16.13
CA LEU A 273 16.76 48.30 15.83
C LEU A 273 15.49 47.54 16.19
N SER A 274 14.73 48.08 17.13
CA SER A 274 13.46 47.48 17.56
C SER A 274 12.30 47.93 16.66
N ALA A 275 11.20 47.18 16.66
CA ALA A 275 10.01 47.52 15.88
C ALA A 275 9.52 48.97 16.11
N GLY A 276 8.98 49.57 15.07
CA GLY A 276 8.52 50.97 15.04
C GLY A 276 9.62 52.02 14.91
N THR A 277 10.89 51.61 14.91
CA THR A 277 12.03 52.51 14.65
C THR A 277 12.00 52.99 13.21
N VAL A 278 11.99 54.30 13.01
CA VAL A 278 12.18 54.93 11.69
C VAL A 278 13.64 54.84 11.30
N VAL A 279 13.91 54.41 10.07
CA VAL A 279 15.27 54.18 9.60
C VAL A 279 15.62 55.02 8.37
N VAL A 280 16.91 55.31 8.24
CA VAL A 280 17.52 55.99 7.09
C VAL A 280 18.64 55.14 6.52
N LEU A 281 18.98 55.36 5.26
CA LEU A 281 20.17 54.76 4.65
C LEU A 281 21.45 55.25 5.33
N ASP A 282 22.30 54.30 5.73
CA ASP A 282 23.64 54.60 6.20
C ASP A 282 24.51 55.07 5.02
N LYS A 283 25.10 56.26 5.14
CA LYS A 283 26.00 56.80 4.11
C LYS A 283 27.42 56.22 4.20
N THR A 284 27.76 55.59 5.31
CA THR A 284 29.11 55.06 5.59
C THR A 284 29.27 53.60 5.19
N LYS A 285 28.15 52.89 4.95
CA LYS A 285 28.11 51.47 4.63
C LYS A 285 27.15 51.21 3.46
N SER A 286 27.53 50.30 2.58
CA SER A 286 26.67 49.92 1.46
C SER A 286 25.51 49.03 1.94
N ASN A 287 24.30 49.30 1.42
CA ASN A 287 23.10 48.50 1.65
C ASN A 287 22.72 48.29 3.13
N GLN A 288 22.90 49.32 3.96
CA GLN A 288 22.53 49.27 5.38
C GLN A 288 21.59 50.39 5.78
N VAL A 289 20.82 50.11 6.82
CA VAL A 289 19.99 51.09 7.52
C VAL A 289 20.51 51.36 8.93
N ILE A 290 20.28 52.58 9.40
CA ILE A 290 20.50 53.02 10.78
C ILE A 290 19.27 53.78 11.28
N ALA A 291 19.13 53.96 12.59
CA ALA A 291 18.06 54.80 13.14
C ALA A 291 18.15 56.24 12.58
N SER A 292 17.02 56.81 12.15
CA SER A 292 16.96 58.23 11.77
C SER A 292 17.33 59.12 12.94
N SER A 293 18.07 60.21 12.74
CA SER A 293 18.47 61.09 13.85
C SER A 293 18.36 62.58 13.54
N HIS A 294 17.82 62.92 12.37
CA HIS A 294 17.69 64.29 11.89
C HIS A 294 16.29 64.46 11.31
N ALA A 295 15.65 65.59 11.61
CA ALA A 295 14.34 65.90 11.07
C ALA A 295 14.41 66.14 9.55
N TYR A 296 13.39 65.67 8.82
CA TYR A 296 13.29 65.81 7.37
C TYR A 296 14.47 65.22 6.58
N ASP A 297 14.99 64.06 7.01
CA ASP A 297 16.09 63.39 6.32
C ASP A 297 15.59 62.70 5.04
N THR A 298 16.14 63.12 3.91
CA THR A 298 15.82 62.58 2.57
C THR A 298 16.26 61.12 2.35
N ARG A 299 17.02 60.55 3.29
CA ARG A 299 17.51 59.16 3.23
C ARG A 299 16.56 58.18 3.90
N VAL A 300 15.38 58.62 4.32
CA VAL A 300 14.39 57.76 4.97
C VAL A 300 14.13 56.53 4.11
N ALA A 301 14.28 55.36 4.72
CA ALA A 301 14.23 54.07 4.03
C ALA A 301 13.00 53.25 4.44
N GLY A 302 12.35 53.61 5.55
CA GLY A 302 11.17 52.92 6.04
C GLY A 302 11.13 52.85 7.55
N VAL A 303 10.41 51.85 8.06
CA VAL A 303 10.23 51.61 9.49
C VAL A 303 10.43 50.13 9.79
N ILE A 304 11.07 49.81 10.92
CA ILE A 304 11.23 48.42 11.34
C ILE A 304 9.87 47.78 11.64
N SER A 305 9.50 46.74 10.90
CA SER A 305 8.27 45.99 11.09
C SER A 305 8.44 44.89 12.13
N ALA A 306 7.45 44.75 13.01
CA ALA A 306 7.39 43.63 13.94
C ALA A 306 6.89 42.34 13.27
N ARG A 307 5.94 42.45 12.35
CA ARG A 307 5.15 41.33 11.82
C ARG A 307 4.69 41.64 10.40
N PRO A 308 5.57 41.58 9.39
CA PRO A 308 5.19 41.89 8.02
C PRO A 308 4.13 40.94 7.46
N GLY A 309 3.32 41.45 6.54
CA GLY A 309 2.40 40.64 5.74
C GLY A 309 3.15 39.82 4.70
N ILE A 310 4.10 40.48 4.03
CA ILE A 310 5.02 39.89 3.05
C ILE A 310 6.43 40.27 3.45
N THR A 311 7.30 39.27 3.55
CA THR A 311 8.73 39.45 3.78
C THR A 311 9.50 39.18 2.49
N LEU A 312 10.42 40.08 2.15
CA LEU A 312 11.31 39.97 1.00
C LEU A 312 12.77 39.81 1.44
N GLY A 313 13.57 39.17 0.61
CA GLY A 313 14.98 38.89 0.89
C GLY A 313 15.21 37.75 1.87
N GLU A 314 16.48 37.51 2.18
CA GLU A 314 16.93 36.43 3.06
C GLU A 314 17.17 36.94 4.48
N SER A 315 16.68 36.21 5.48
CA SER A 315 16.96 36.49 6.88
C SER A 315 18.45 36.34 7.20
N GLY A 316 18.94 37.11 8.17
CA GLY A 316 20.31 36.98 8.67
C GLY A 316 20.44 37.60 10.07
N GLU A 317 21.49 37.23 10.80
CA GLU A 317 21.71 37.69 12.18
C GLU A 317 21.84 39.22 12.30
N SER A 318 22.41 39.87 11.29
CA SER A 318 22.60 41.33 11.21
C SER A 318 21.53 42.04 10.38
N LYS A 319 20.42 41.36 10.06
CA LYS A 319 19.35 41.95 9.24
C LYS A 319 18.12 42.29 10.06
N VAL A 320 17.39 43.30 9.59
CA VAL A 320 16.14 43.79 10.16
C VAL A 320 15.08 43.89 9.06
N LEU A 321 13.81 43.80 9.44
CA LEU A 321 12.67 43.90 8.52
C LEU A 321 12.27 45.36 8.33
N VAL A 322 12.66 45.98 7.22
CA VAL A 322 12.32 47.36 6.89
C VAL A 322 11.06 47.38 6.03
N ALA A 323 9.95 47.86 6.59
CA ALA A 323 8.72 48.08 5.84
C ALA A 323 8.79 49.38 5.04
N THR A 324 8.43 49.29 3.77
CA THR A 324 8.43 50.42 2.83
C THR A 324 7.02 50.89 2.47
N THR A 325 6.03 50.01 2.62
CA THR A 325 4.63 50.27 2.31
C THR A 325 3.70 49.47 3.21
N GLY A 326 2.44 49.92 3.31
CA GLY A 326 1.40 49.28 4.10
C GLY A 326 1.25 49.88 5.50
N ARG A 327 0.58 49.16 6.41
CA ARG A 327 0.20 49.70 7.73
C ARG A 327 1.16 49.20 8.81
N VAL A 328 1.93 50.11 9.40
CA VAL A 328 2.98 49.78 10.38
C VAL A 328 2.83 50.64 11.63
N LYS A 329 3.15 50.09 12.80
CA LYS A 329 3.28 50.88 14.03
C LYS A 329 4.60 51.64 13.99
N VAL A 330 4.55 52.95 14.16
CA VAL A 330 5.70 53.86 14.06
C VAL A 330 5.83 54.64 15.34
N ARG A 331 7.06 54.77 15.85
CA ARG A 331 7.36 55.63 16.99
C ARG A 331 7.28 57.08 16.58
N VAL A 332 6.52 57.87 17.33
CA VAL A 332 6.30 59.30 17.04
C VAL A 332 6.60 60.19 18.23
N ASP A 333 6.98 61.44 17.92
CA ASP A 333 7.12 62.54 18.85
C ASP A 333 6.03 63.60 18.58
N ALA A 334 5.15 63.76 19.57
CA ALA A 334 4.10 64.78 19.60
C ALA A 334 4.41 65.90 20.62
N ALA A 335 5.68 66.06 21.06
CA ALA A 335 6.06 67.12 21.99
C ALA A 335 5.87 68.53 21.42
N ASN A 336 6.01 68.68 20.10
CA ASN A 336 5.90 69.96 19.39
C ASN A 336 4.51 70.19 18.76
N GLY A 337 3.54 69.33 19.06
CA GLY A 337 2.16 69.45 18.58
C GLY A 337 1.50 68.07 18.43
N PRO A 338 0.16 68.00 18.59
CA PRO A 338 -0.58 66.76 18.42
C PRO A 338 -0.47 66.25 16.97
N ILE A 339 -0.45 64.94 16.85
CA ILE A 339 -0.57 64.22 15.57
C ILE A 339 -2.02 63.80 15.43
N GLU A 340 -2.67 64.26 14.38
CA GLU A 340 -4.04 63.89 14.04
C GLU A 340 -4.08 62.84 12.93
N VAL A 341 -5.18 62.10 12.83
CA VAL A 341 -5.39 61.18 11.71
C VAL A 341 -5.34 61.97 10.41
N GLY A 342 -4.51 61.52 9.48
CA GLY A 342 -4.32 62.17 8.19
C GLY A 342 -3.09 63.07 8.09
N ASP A 343 -2.44 63.39 9.22
CA ASP A 343 -1.19 64.15 9.23
C ASP A 343 -0.07 63.38 8.53
N LEU A 344 0.72 64.12 7.75
CA LEU A 344 1.95 63.59 7.14
C LEU A 344 3.05 63.52 8.18
N LEU A 345 3.84 62.45 8.14
CA LEU A 345 4.94 62.20 9.07
C LEU A 345 6.29 62.21 8.35
N VAL A 346 7.30 62.75 9.02
CA VAL A 346 8.70 62.82 8.58
C VAL A 346 9.60 62.34 9.71
N THR A 347 10.90 62.09 9.45
CA THR A 347 11.86 61.83 10.51
C THR A 347 11.93 63.01 11.50
N SER A 348 12.31 62.75 12.75
CA SER A 348 12.57 63.78 13.78
C SER A 348 14.06 63.81 14.16
N ASP A 349 14.43 64.78 15.00
CA ASP A 349 15.76 64.85 15.61
C ASP A 349 15.94 63.83 16.76
N ILE A 350 14.89 63.09 17.11
CA ILE A 350 14.95 61.98 18.08
C ILE A 350 15.24 60.68 17.32
N ALA A 351 16.26 59.95 17.80
CA ALA A 351 16.72 58.72 17.19
C ALA A 351 15.57 57.71 16.97
N GLY A 352 15.32 57.34 15.72
CA GLY A 352 14.33 56.34 15.34
C GLY A 352 12.87 56.77 15.41
N VAL A 353 12.59 58.06 15.56
CA VAL A 353 11.24 58.58 15.83
C VAL A 353 10.79 59.52 14.71
N ALA A 354 9.53 59.42 14.32
CA ALA A 354 8.89 60.35 13.38
C ALA A 354 8.26 61.54 14.11
N LYS A 355 8.03 62.65 13.40
CA LYS A 355 7.20 63.78 13.87
C LYS A 355 6.22 64.20 12.79
N LYS A 356 5.22 65.01 13.19
CA LYS A 356 4.35 65.72 12.25
C LYS A 356 5.19 66.56 11.27
N SER A 357 4.87 66.46 9.99
CA SER A 357 5.45 67.26 8.92
C SER A 357 4.83 68.65 8.93
N GLU A 358 5.67 69.67 8.89
CA GLU A 358 5.28 71.07 8.79
C GLU A 358 5.49 71.51 7.34
N PRO A 359 4.45 72.02 6.66
CA PRO A 359 4.57 72.48 5.29
C PRO A 359 5.37 73.79 5.20
N LEU A 360 6.14 73.94 4.12
CA LEU A 360 6.72 75.20 3.70
C LEU A 360 5.73 75.94 2.79
N LEU A 361 5.66 77.27 2.91
CA LEU A 361 4.85 78.09 2.01
C LEU A 361 5.70 78.49 0.79
N LEU A 362 5.34 77.98 -0.39
CA LEU A 362 5.91 78.37 -1.67
C LEU A 362 4.84 79.12 -2.47
N GLY A 363 4.99 80.44 -2.59
CA GLY A 363 3.98 81.28 -3.25
C GLY A 363 2.60 81.25 -2.56
N GLY A 364 2.55 81.03 -1.25
CA GLY A 364 1.30 80.92 -0.48
C GLY A 364 0.68 79.52 -0.50
N VAL A 365 1.26 78.55 -1.22
CA VAL A 365 0.80 77.17 -1.26
C VAL A 365 1.61 76.33 -0.25
N PRO A 366 0.97 75.57 0.65
CA PRO A 366 1.67 74.68 1.57
C PRO A 366 2.23 73.45 0.82
N ILE A 367 3.54 73.22 0.94
CA ILE A 367 4.25 72.12 0.31
C ILE A 367 5.11 71.39 1.35
N HIS A 368 5.01 70.07 1.39
CA HIS A 368 5.87 69.22 2.20
C HIS A 368 7.15 68.86 1.43
N ARG A 369 8.28 68.74 2.13
CA ARG A 369 9.60 68.51 1.52
C ARG A 369 9.64 67.14 0.82
N PRO A 370 9.83 67.07 -0.52
CA PRO A 370 9.92 65.79 -1.23
C PRO A 370 11.07 64.91 -0.72
N GLY A 371 10.90 63.58 -0.76
CA GLY A 371 11.91 62.62 -0.30
C GLY A 371 12.01 62.45 1.22
N THR A 372 11.24 63.20 2.02
CA THR A 372 11.33 63.17 3.49
C THR A 372 10.16 62.46 4.17
N LEU A 373 9.11 62.15 3.41
CA LEU A 373 7.86 61.63 3.93
C LEU A 373 7.97 60.14 4.24
N ILE A 374 7.54 59.76 5.43
CA ILE A 374 7.39 58.36 5.86
C ILE A 374 6.02 57.83 5.42
N GLY A 375 4.98 58.64 5.63
CA GLY A 375 3.61 58.24 5.41
C GLY A 375 2.61 59.13 6.13
N LYS A 376 1.40 58.59 6.36
CA LYS A 376 0.26 59.29 6.94
C LYS A 376 -0.23 58.62 8.22
N ALA A 377 -0.45 59.41 9.27
CA ALA A 377 -0.97 58.91 10.53
C ALA A 377 -2.39 58.31 10.35
N LEU A 378 -2.59 57.11 10.87
CA LEU A 378 -3.90 56.42 10.94
C LEU A 378 -4.49 56.43 12.36
N GLU A 379 -3.68 56.78 13.36
CA GLU A 379 -4.09 56.95 14.75
C GLU A 379 -3.55 58.29 15.28
N PRO A 380 -4.28 58.99 16.16
CA PRO A 380 -3.85 60.26 16.72
C PRO A 380 -2.94 60.09 17.94
N VAL A 381 -2.15 61.13 18.27
CA VAL A 381 -1.43 61.29 19.54
C VAL A 381 -1.56 62.73 20.02
N THR A 382 -2.07 62.91 21.24
CA THR A 382 -2.28 64.24 21.82
C THR A 382 -0.99 64.88 22.34
N GLN A 383 -0.12 64.10 23.01
CA GLN A 383 1.16 64.58 23.54
C GLN A 383 2.10 63.41 23.89
N GLY A 384 3.40 63.68 23.88
CA GLY A 384 4.43 62.78 24.41
C GLY A 384 5.41 62.29 23.35
N GLN A 385 6.52 61.71 23.82
CA GLN A 385 7.61 61.22 22.98
C GLN A 385 7.62 59.69 22.95
N GLY A 386 7.95 59.12 21.79
CA GLY A 386 8.19 57.67 21.64
C GLY A 386 6.95 56.79 21.73
N ARG A 387 5.74 57.34 21.54
CA ARG A 387 4.51 56.54 21.44
C ARG A 387 4.43 55.87 20.08
N GLU A 388 3.87 54.67 20.01
CA GLU A 388 3.67 53.97 18.74
C GLU A 388 2.25 54.18 18.22
N ILE A 389 2.14 54.72 17.00
CA ILE A 389 0.87 54.83 16.29
C ILE A 389 0.89 54.11 14.96
N LEU A 390 -0.29 53.69 14.51
CA LEU A 390 -0.45 53.10 13.20
C LEU A 390 -0.29 54.19 12.12
N VAL A 391 0.54 53.91 11.12
CA VAL A 391 0.83 54.80 10.00
C VAL A 391 0.65 54.01 8.72
N LEU A 392 0.03 54.64 7.72
CA LEU A 392 0.07 54.16 6.34
C LEU A 392 1.38 54.62 5.73
N LEU A 393 2.33 53.70 5.57
CA LEU A 393 3.61 53.97 4.93
C LEU A 393 3.42 54.18 3.43
N SER A 394 4.04 55.24 2.95
CA SER A 394 4.09 55.60 1.54
C SER A 394 5.36 56.43 1.35
N LEU A 395 6.52 55.77 1.42
CA LEU A 395 7.80 56.43 1.16
C LEU A 395 7.73 57.03 -0.25
N GLN A 396 7.94 58.36 -0.35
CA GLN A 396 7.82 59.15 -1.57
C GLN A 396 9.02 60.06 -1.77
#